data_AF-A0A3L7PVB5-F1
#
_entry.id   AF-A0A3L7PVB5-F1
#
_cell.length_a   1.000
_cell.length_b   1.000
_cell.length_c   1.000
_cell.angle_alpha   90.00
_cell.angle_beta   90.00
_cell.angle_gamma   90.00
#
_symmetry.space_group_name_H-M   'P 1'
#
loop_
_entity.id
_entity.type
_entity.pdbx_description
1 polymer ?
#
loop_
_entity_poly.entity_id
_entity_poly.type
_entity_poly.pdbx_seq_one_letter_code
_entity_poly.pdbx_strand_id
1 'polypeptide(L)'
;EAFSPALVGRVVTELLPGVAAAVEIVIDGIDETTVGKAMAAGIEAAVGPELLAVSAGNYGGKLGKFHFHLHKVLTKVLTPTTSG
;
A
#
# COMPACT_ATOMS: atom_id res chain seq x y z
N GLU A 1 -11.91 1.09 -11.98
CA GLU A 1 -11.90 0.13 -13.12
C GLU A 1 -10.56 -0.54 -13.32
N ALA A 2 -9.44 0.21 -13.39
CA ALA A 2 -8.09 -0.33 -13.65
C ALA A 2 -7.64 -1.48 -12.74
N PHE A 3 -8.13 -1.54 -11.50
CA PHE A 3 -7.80 -2.57 -10.50
C PHE A 3 -8.86 -3.70 -10.38
N SER A 4 -9.81 -3.81 -11.32
CA SER A 4 -10.84 -4.86 -11.28
C SER A 4 -10.42 -6.09 -12.10
N PRO A 5 -10.19 -7.27 -11.48
CA PRO A 5 -9.81 -8.48 -12.21
C PRO A 5 -10.84 -8.91 -13.27
N ALA A 6 -12.13 -8.70 -12.99
CA ALA A 6 -13.22 -9.06 -13.90
C ALA A 6 -13.25 -8.22 -15.19
N LEU A 7 -12.51 -7.11 -15.24
CA LEU A 7 -12.45 -6.21 -16.41
C LEU A 7 -11.16 -6.34 -17.21
N VAL A 8 -10.25 -7.23 -16.81
CA VAL A 8 -9.00 -7.50 -17.54
C VAL A 8 -9.32 -7.94 -18.97
N GLY A 9 -8.65 -7.34 -19.96
CA GLY A 9 -8.91 -7.53 -21.38
C GLY A 9 -10.03 -6.67 -21.97
N ARG A 10 -10.76 -5.90 -21.14
CA ARG A 10 -11.77 -4.93 -21.59
C ARG A 10 -11.36 -3.47 -21.37
N VAL A 11 -10.53 -3.22 -20.36
CA VAL A 11 -10.01 -1.89 -20.00
C VAL A 11 -8.50 -1.92 -19.83
N VAL A 12 -7.86 -0.75 -19.87
CA VAL A 12 -6.46 -0.63 -19.44
C VAL A 12 -6.41 -0.93 -17.94
N THR A 13 -5.64 -1.95 -17.57
CA THR A 13 -5.51 -2.43 -16.19
C THR A 13 -4.12 -2.11 -15.63
N GLU A 14 -4.07 -1.87 -14.33
CA GLU A 14 -2.83 -1.74 -13.55
C GLU A 14 -2.51 -3.02 -12.77
N LEU A 15 -3.31 -4.08 -12.93
CA LEU A 15 -3.05 -5.37 -12.29
C LEU A 15 -1.90 -6.10 -12.99
N LEU A 16 -1.07 -6.78 -12.20
CA LEU A 16 -0.09 -7.72 -12.74
C LEU A 16 -0.81 -8.93 -13.37
N PRO A 17 -0.19 -9.61 -14.35
CA PRO A 17 -0.69 -10.88 -14.85
C PRO A 17 -0.89 -11.89 -13.71
N GLY A 18 -2.01 -12.61 -13.74
CA GLY A 18 -2.33 -13.64 -12.75
C GLY A 18 -3.03 -13.15 -11.47
N VAL A 19 -3.28 -11.85 -11.32
CA VAL A 19 -4.06 -11.33 -10.19
C VAL A 19 -5.52 -11.80 -10.29
N ALA A 20 -5.96 -12.60 -9.32
CA ALA A 20 -7.35 -13.07 -9.21
C ALA A 20 -8.24 -12.13 -8.37
N ALA A 21 -7.64 -11.38 -7.45
CA ALA A 21 -8.33 -10.45 -6.56
C ALA A 21 -7.45 -9.24 -6.24
N ALA A 22 -8.07 -8.07 -6.09
CA ALA A 22 -7.44 -6.87 -5.54
C ALA A 22 -8.25 -6.40 -4.33
N VAL A 23 -7.58 -6.17 -3.20
CA VAL A 23 -8.20 -5.76 -1.94
C VAL A 23 -7.52 -4.49 -1.44
N GLU A 24 -8.31 -3.56 -0.91
CA GLU A 24 -7.84 -2.31 -0.34
C GLU A 24 -8.02 -2.32 1.18
N ILE A 25 -6.99 -1.87 1.90
CA ILE A 25 -7.03 -1.64 3.34
C ILE A 25 -6.86 -0.15 3.59
N VAL A 26 -7.87 0.47 4.21
CA VAL A 26 -7.87 1.90 4.57
C VAL A 26 -7.55 2.04 6.05
N ILE A 27 -6.63 2.95 6.39
CA ILE A 27 -6.14 3.15 7.75
C ILE A 27 -6.31 4.63 8.13
N ASP A 28 -7.12 4.88 9.15
CA ASP A 28 -7.18 6.17 9.83
C ASP A 28 -6.33 6.13 11.11
N GLY A 29 -5.73 7.27 11.46
CA GLY A 29 -4.90 7.37 12.66
C GLY A 29 -4.78 8.81 13.16
N ILE A 30 -4.31 8.95 14.40
CA ILE A 30 -4.20 10.23 15.09
C ILE A 30 -3.00 11.08 14.64
N ASP A 31 -2.00 10.45 14.00
CA ASP A 31 -0.81 11.10 13.47
C ASP A 31 -0.17 10.28 12.32
N GLU A 32 0.71 10.91 11.55
CA GLU A 32 1.38 10.29 10.39
C GLU A 32 2.27 9.10 10.79
N THR A 33 2.90 9.14 11.97
CA THR A 33 3.81 8.09 12.42
C THR A 33 3.05 6.81 12.73
N THR A 34 1.91 6.94 13.41
CA THR A 34 1.02 5.83 13.77
C THR A 34 0.44 5.17 12.51
N VAL A 35 -0.03 5.97 11.55
CA VAL A 35 -0.51 5.46 10.24
C VAL A 35 0.59 4.74 9.48
N GLY A 36 1.79 5.34 9.39
CA GLY A 36 2.93 4.72 8.70
C GLY A 36 3.34 3.38 9.33
N LYS A 37 3.37 3.27 10.66
CA LYS A 37 3.64 2.01 11.36
C LYS A 37 2.56 0.96 11.10
N ALA A 38 1.29 1.36 11.12
CA ALA A 38 0.19 0.44 10.82
C ALA A 38 0.24 -0.07 9.37
N MET A 39 0.57 0.80 8.40
CA MET A 39 0.80 0.39 7.01
C MET A 39 1.94 -0.62 6.90
N ALA A 40 3.09 -0.35 7.53
CA ALA A 40 4.23 -1.27 7.50
C ALA A 40 3.88 -2.64 8.09
N ALA A 41 3.28 -2.67 9.28
CA ALA A 41 2.89 -3.90 9.95
C ALA A 41 1.86 -4.71 9.13
N GLY A 42 0.87 -4.04 8.53
CA GLY A 42 -0.11 -4.69 7.66
C GLY A 42 0.51 -5.28 6.41
N ILE A 43 1.44 -4.56 5.76
CA ILE A 43 2.17 -5.05 4.59
C ILE A 43 3.04 -6.25 4.95
N GLU A 44 3.84 -6.16 6.02
CA GLU A 44 4.70 -7.24 6.48
C GLU A 44 3.90 -8.51 6.83
N ALA A 45 2.74 -8.37 7.47
CA ALA A 45 1.85 -9.48 7.79
C ALA A 45 1.18 -10.10 6.56
N ALA A 46 0.95 -9.32 5.50
CA ALA A 46 0.32 -9.81 4.27
C ALA A 46 1.30 -10.52 3.33
N VAL A 47 2.61 -10.24 3.45
CA VAL A 47 3.63 -10.82 2.56
C VAL A 47 3.65 -12.34 2.69
N GLY A 48 3.45 -13.01 1.56
CA GLY A 48 3.49 -14.46 1.44
C GLY A 48 3.52 -14.89 -0.03
N PRO A 49 3.62 -16.21 -0.30
CA PRO A 49 3.79 -16.73 -1.67
C PRO A 49 2.67 -16.37 -2.64
N GLU A 50 1.45 -16.13 -2.13
CA GLU A 50 0.26 -15.84 -2.94
C GLU A 50 0.08 -14.35 -3.22
N LEU A 51 0.85 -13.48 -2.56
CA LEU A 51 0.76 -12.03 -2.76
C LEU A 51 1.66 -11.60 -3.92
N LEU A 52 1.05 -11.22 -5.05
CA LEU A 52 1.80 -10.83 -6.25
C LEU A 52 2.41 -9.44 -6.16
N ALA A 53 1.73 -8.49 -5.53
CA ALA A 53 2.19 -7.12 -5.39
C ALA A 53 1.47 -6.37 -4.27
N VAL A 54 2.14 -5.33 -3.77
CA VAL A 54 1.55 -4.31 -2.89
C VAL A 54 1.69 -2.96 -3.60
N SER A 55 0.61 -2.19 -3.62
CA SER A 55 0.59 -0.82 -4.14
C SER A 55 -0.19 0.09 -3.18
N ALA A 56 -0.25 1.39 -3.48
CA ALA A 56 -1.02 2.36 -2.72
C ALA A 56 -1.80 3.28 -3.67
N GLY A 57 -3.11 3.36 -3.45
CA GLY A 57 -3.99 4.31 -4.14
C GLY A 57 -3.59 5.75 -3.84
N ASN A 58 -3.64 6.62 -4.85
CA ASN A 58 -3.36 8.05 -4.69
C ASN A 58 -4.14 8.87 -5.73
N TYR A 59 -4.30 10.16 -5.45
CA TYR A 59 -4.99 11.13 -6.32
C TYR A 59 -4.01 12.07 -7.04
N GLY A 60 -2.88 11.55 -7.50
CA GLY A 60 -1.85 12.33 -8.21
C GLY A 60 -1.14 13.37 -7.33
N GLY A 61 -1.17 13.19 -6.01
CA GLY A 61 -0.51 14.06 -5.03
C GLY A 61 -1.17 15.42 -4.79
N LYS A 62 -2.34 15.69 -5.39
CA LYS A 62 -2.99 17.03 -5.36
C LYS A 62 -4.15 17.17 -4.37
N LEU A 63 -4.67 16.05 -3.85
CA LEU A 63 -5.86 16.05 -2.99
C LEU A 63 -5.50 15.95 -1.49
N GLY A 64 -4.69 14.96 -1.14
CA GLY A 64 -4.30 14.70 0.25
C GLY A 64 -3.05 15.48 0.66
N LYS A 65 -3.04 15.97 1.90
CA LYS A 65 -1.88 16.63 2.52
C LYS A 65 -0.73 15.66 2.83
N PHE A 66 -1.06 14.40 3.13
CA PHE A 66 -0.10 13.40 3.60
C PHE A 66 0.21 12.37 2.51
N HIS A 67 1.49 12.14 2.23
CA HIS A 67 1.95 11.21 1.19
C HIS A 67 2.82 10.11 1.80
N PHE A 68 2.27 8.91 1.91
CA PHE A 68 2.98 7.73 2.44
C PHE A 68 3.64 6.95 1.30
N HIS A 69 4.90 7.27 0.99
CA HIS A 69 5.68 6.49 0.03
C HIS A 69 6.07 5.13 0.63
N LEU A 70 5.55 4.03 0.08
CA LEU A 70 5.72 2.67 0.62
C LEU A 70 7.19 2.29 0.87
N HIS A 71 8.10 2.62 -0.05
CA HIS A 71 9.54 2.39 0.16
C HIS A 71 10.07 3.08 1.42
N LYS A 72 9.64 4.31 1.71
CA LYS A 72 10.03 5.04 2.92
C LYS A 72 9.35 4.47 4.17
N VAL A 73 8.09 4.07 4.07
CA VAL A 73 7.34 3.43 5.16
C VAL A 73 8.06 2.15 5.62
N LEU A 74 8.41 1.28 4.68
CA LEU A 74 9.10 0.02 4.98
C LEU A 74 10.56 0.23 5.43
N THR A 75 11.24 1.29 4.96
CA THR A 75 12.62 1.56 5.39
C THR A 75 12.70 2.21 6.78
N LYS A 76 11.78 3.14 7.11
CA LYS A 76 11.82 3.91 8.36
C LYS A 76 11.49 3.08 9.60
N VAL A 77 10.73 2.00 9.46
CA VAL A 77 10.46 1.08 10.58
C VAL A 77 11.70 0.26 10.94
N LEU A 78 12.60 0.03 9.98
CA LEU A 78 13.83 -0.75 10.18
C LEU A 78 14.95 0.02 10.88
N THR A 79 14.85 1.35 11.01
CA THR A 79 15.77 2.12 11.85
C THR A 79 15.30 2.09 13.30
N PRO A 80 16.08 1.52 14.24
CA PRO A 80 15.75 1.62 15.66
C PRO A 80 15.64 3.11 16.01
N THR A 81 14.52 3.53 16.59
CA THR A 81 14.49 4.78 17.34
C THR A 81 15.41 4.61 18.54
N THR A 82 16.67 5.01 18.39
CA THR A 82 17.56 5.22 19.53
C THR A 82 17.03 6.46 20.25
N SER A 83 16.15 6.25 21.21
CA SER A 83 15.91 7.21 22.28
C SER A 83 17.14 7.19 23.20
N GLY A 84 17.98 8.19 23.06
CA GLY A 84 19.09 8.53 23.95
C GLY A 84 19.22 10.05 24.02
#